data_AF-A0AAX4K4U3-F1
#
_entry.id   AF-A0AAX4K4U3-F1
#
_cell.length_a   1.000
_cell.length_b   1.000
_cell.length_c   1.000
_cell.angle_alpha   90.00
_cell.angle_beta   90.00
_cell.angle_gamma   90.00
#
_symmetry.space_group_name_H-M   'P 1'
#
loop_
_entity.id
_entity.type
_entity.pdbx_description
1 polymer ?
#
loop_
_entity_poly.entity_id
_entity_poly.type
_entity_poly.pdbx_seq_one_letter_code
_entity_poly.pdbx_strand_id
1 'polypeptide(L)'
;MAPRVLLNFARFYNSNFDRRPMPTLIITNGVLNSIADAMAQTSMMILHKPTPNSPRPSYDLERTARFAIYGMAMGPLIGRWMRLLEKAIPVKIGQAGAGLGLAKRVAADQLVMAPFGMGLFITSMGVMEGRNWDEIKDKFSAMYMPALIANWKVWPLIQTINFKLMPIQYRVPFQSTCGIAWTLYLSLLNAKADAADEGEKS
;
A
#
# COMPACT_ATOMS: atom_id res chain seq x y z
N MET A 1 8.59 -18.02 21.52
CA MET A 1 9.43 -18.92 20.69
C MET A 1 8.87 -18.85 19.26
N ALA A 2 9.54 -18.16 18.32
CA ALA A 2 9.02 -18.07 16.96
C ALA A 2 9.07 -19.46 16.30
N PRO A 3 7.99 -19.93 15.63
CA PRO A 3 7.98 -21.21 14.94
C PRO A 3 9.18 -21.34 14.00
N ARG A 4 9.85 -22.51 13.99
CA ARG A 4 11.05 -22.77 13.16
C ARG A 4 10.87 -22.39 11.69
N VAL A 5 9.64 -22.51 11.17
CA VAL A 5 9.25 -22.11 9.81
C VAL A 5 9.44 -20.59 9.59
N LEU A 6 9.00 -19.74 10.51
CA LEU A 6 9.17 -18.29 10.40
C LEU A 6 10.64 -17.88 10.42
N LEU A 7 11.44 -18.53 11.26
CA LEU A 7 12.88 -18.28 11.34
C LEU A 7 13.61 -18.70 10.06
N ASN A 8 13.18 -19.79 9.42
CA ASN A 8 13.77 -20.25 8.16
C ASN A 8 13.38 -19.32 7.01
N PHE A 9 12.12 -18.88 6.96
CA PHE A 9 11.66 -17.91 5.98
C PHE A 9 12.37 -16.56 6.13
N ALA A 10 12.49 -16.03 7.36
CA ALA A 10 13.20 -14.80 7.64
C ALA A 10 14.68 -14.87 7.21
N ARG A 11 15.35 -16.00 7.48
CA ARG A 11 16.73 -16.23 7.03
C ARG A 11 16.84 -16.30 5.52
N PHE A 12 15.92 -16.99 4.86
CA PHE A 12 15.85 -17.03 3.40
C PHE A 12 15.64 -15.64 2.80
N TYR A 13 14.67 -14.87 3.31
CA TYR A 13 14.41 -13.51 2.87
C TYR A 13 15.64 -12.62 3.04
N ASN A 14 16.24 -12.60 4.24
CA ASN A 14 17.41 -11.79 4.55
C ASN A 14 18.60 -12.15 3.63
N SER A 15 18.89 -13.44 3.46
CA SER A 15 19.98 -13.88 2.58
C SER A 15 19.78 -13.42 1.13
N ASN A 16 18.54 -13.47 0.64
CA ASN A 16 18.22 -13.00 -0.70
C ASN A 16 18.27 -11.47 -0.81
N PHE A 17 17.75 -10.74 0.18
CA PHE A 17 17.77 -9.28 0.22
C PHE A 17 19.19 -8.73 0.27
N ASP A 18 20.07 -9.31 1.11
CA ASP A 18 21.45 -8.87 1.25
C ASP A 18 22.26 -9.10 -0.04
N ARG A 19 22.00 -10.21 -0.74
CA ARG A 19 22.65 -10.53 -2.03
C ARG A 19 22.08 -9.73 -3.21
N ARG A 20 20.75 -9.59 -3.26
CA ARG A 20 19.99 -9.07 -4.41
C ARG A 20 18.77 -8.28 -3.94
N PRO A 21 18.95 -7.05 -3.41
CA PRO A 21 17.87 -6.31 -2.77
C PRO A 21 16.74 -5.94 -3.75
N MET A 22 17.07 -5.62 -5.01
CA MET A 22 16.06 -5.17 -5.98
C MET A 22 15.13 -6.31 -6.44
N PRO A 23 15.63 -7.47 -6.92
CA PRO A 23 14.77 -8.60 -7.26
C PRO A 23 13.93 -9.11 -6.08
N THR A 24 14.52 -9.17 -4.88
CA THR A 24 13.77 -9.57 -3.67
C THR A 24 12.61 -8.63 -3.41
N LEU A 25 12.82 -7.32 -3.49
CA LEU A 25 11.73 -6.35 -3.32
C LEU A 25 10.66 -6.45 -4.41
N ILE A 26 11.03 -6.66 -5.68
CA ILE A 26 10.07 -6.83 -6.78
C ILE A 26 9.14 -8.01 -6.47
N ILE A 27 9.72 -9.19 -6.25
CA ILE A 27 8.96 -10.42 -6.05
C ILE A 27 8.10 -10.33 -4.78
N THR A 28 8.70 -9.90 -3.67
CA THR A 28 7.98 -9.79 -2.39
C THR A 28 6.82 -8.80 -2.47
N ASN A 29 7.00 -7.63 -3.10
CA ASN A 29 5.91 -6.67 -3.23
C ASN A 29 4.82 -7.15 -4.18
N GLY A 30 5.18 -7.79 -5.30
CA GLY A 30 4.19 -8.40 -6.19
C GLY A 30 3.29 -9.38 -5.45
N VAL A 31 3.90 -10.34 -4.75
CA VAL A 31 3.17 -11.35 -3.97
C VAL A 31 2.31 -10.71 -2.88
N LEU A 32 2.85 -9.77 -2.10
CA LEU A 32 2.10 -9.12 -1.03
C LEU A 32 0.92 -8.29 -1.55
N ASN A 33 1.07 -7.61 -2.69
CA ASN A 33 -0.04 -6.87 -3.29
C ASN A 33 -1.10 -7.80 -3.89
N SER A 34 -0.71 -8.96 -4.45
CA SER A 34 -1.67 -9.97 -4.88
C SER A 34 -2.48 -10.53 -3.70
N ILE A 35 -1.82 -10.82 -2.58
CA ILE A 35 -2.50 -11.26 -1.35
C ILE A 35 -3.44 -10.16 -0.83
N ALA A 36 -2.97 -8.90 -0.84
CA ALA A 36 -3.77 -7.75 -0.43
C ALA A 36 -5.09 -7.66 -1.20
N ASP A 37 -5.00 -7.75 -2.53
CA ASP A 37 -6.16 -7.64 -3.39
C ASP A 37 -7.07 -8.87 -3.29
N ALA A 38 -6.51 -10.09 -3.22
CA ALA A 38 -7.27 -11.31 -3.01
C ALA A 38 -8.10 -11.25 -1.72
N MET A 39 -7.51 -10.75 -0.62
CA MET A 39 -8.20 -10.56 0.65
C MET A 39 -9.29 -9.49 0.57
N ALA A 40 -9.03 -8.38 -0.13
CA ALA A 40 -10.02 -7.33 -0.32
C ALA A 40 -11.22 -7.84 -1.14
N GLN A 41 -10.96 -8.54 -2.25
CA GLN A 41 -12.01 -9.14 -3.08
C GLN A 41 -12.81 -10.20 -2.32
N THR A 42 -12.12 -11.09 -1.59
CA THR A 42 -12.79 -12.10 -0.74
C THR A 42 -13.67 -11.44 0.31
N SER A 43 -13.20 -10.35 0.91
CA SER A 43 -13.98 -9.60 1.90
C SER A 43 -15.19 -8.93 1.26
N MET A 44 -15.06 -8.33 0.07
CA MET A 44 -16.21 -7.82 -0.69
C MET A 44 -17.24 -8.93 -0.93
N MET A 45 -16.82 -10.12 -1.40
CA MET A 45 -17.73 -11.23 -1.66
C MET A 45 -18.48 -11.74 -0.41
N ILE A 46 -17.80 -11.76 0.74
CA ILE A 46 -18.38 -12.24 2.01
C ILE A 46 -19.29 -11.19 2.65
N LEU A 47 -18.88 -9.92 2.64
CA LEU A 47 -19.58 -8.84 3.34
C LEU A 47 -20.71 -8.24 2.51
N HIS A 48 -20.69 -8.40 1.18
CA HIS A 48 -21.73 -7.88 0.29
C HIS A 48 -23.07 -8.59 0.50
N LYS A 49 -24.10 -7.82 0.82
CA LYS A 49 -25.48 -8.31 0.88
C LYS A 49 -26.09 -8.15 -0.51
N PRO A 50 -26.35 -9.26 -1.24
CA PRO A 50 -26.90 -9.16 -2.59
C PRO A 50 -28.29 -8.53 -2.57
N THR A 51 -28.50 -7.55 -3.44
CA THR A 51 -29.81 -7.00 -3.77
C THR A 51 -30.14 -7.35 -5.22
N PRO A 52 -31.41 -7.25 -5.67
CA PRO A 52 -31.77 -7.49 -7.07
C PRO A 52 -30.96 -6.62 -8.06
N ASN A 53 -30.54 -5.43 -7.64
CA ASN A 53 -29.77 -4.48 -8.44
C ASN A 53 -28.25 -4.56 -8.23
N SER A 54 -27.80 -5.30 -7.22
CA SER A 54 -26.38 -5.46 -6.88
C SER A 54 -26.07 -6.92 -6.51
N PRO A 55 -25.88 -7.80 -7.51
CA PRO A 55 -25.53 -9.19 -7.26
C PRO A 55 -24.17 -9.28 -6.56
N ARG A 56 -23.88 -10.43 -5.92
CA ARG A 56 -22.56 -10.63 -5.31
C ARG A 56 -21.47 -10.51 -6.36
N PRO A 57 -20.39 -9.75 -6.10
CA PRO A 57 -19.27 -9.66 -7.01
C PRO A 57 -18.59 -11.03 -7.16
N SER A 58 -18.03 -11.31 -8.33
CA SER A 58 -17.17 -12.45 -8.58
C SER A 58 -15.70 -12.08 -8.37
N TYR A 59 -14.84 -13.09 -8.20
CA TYR A 59 -13.40 -12.87 -8.11
C TYR A 59 -12.83 -12.43 -9.47
N ASP A 60 -12.15 -11.29 -9.50
CA ASP A 60 -11.48 -10.69 -10.64
C ASP A 60 -9.97 -10.97 -10.60
N LEU A 61 -9.54 -11.97 -11.37
CA LEU A 61 -8.12 -12.34 -11.52
C LEU A 61 -7.30 -11.24 -12.19
N GLU A 62 -7.90 -10.50 -13.11
CA GLU A 62 -7.20 -9.44 -13.84
C GLU A 62 -6.84 -8.30 -12.87
N ARG A 63 -7.76 -7.91 -12.00
CA ARG A 63 -7.49 -6.95 -10.92
C ARG A 63 -6.35 -7.42 -10.02
N THR A 64 -6.33 -8.68 -9.60
CA THR A 64 -5.20 -9.20 -8.80
C THR A 64 -3.87 -9.13 -9.55
N ALA A 65 -3.87 -9.39 -10.86
CA ALA A 65 -2.69 -9.25 -11.70
C ALA A 65 -2.21 -7.79 -11.79
N ARG A 66 -3.12 -6.82 -11.94
CA ARG A 66 -2.79 -5.38 -11.93
C ARG A 66 -2.13 -4.96 -10.62
N PHE A 67 -2.67 -5.41 -9.48
CA PHE A 67 -2.06 -5.18 -8.16
C PHE A 67 -0.68 -5.85 -8.03
N ALA A 68 -0.51 -7.05 -8.58
CA ALA A 68 0.79 -7.72 -8.62
C ALA A 68 1.83 -6.89 -9.40
N ILE A 69 1.47 -6.43 -10.60
CA ILE A 69 2.31 -5.62 -11.48
C ILE A 69 2.69 -4.30 -10.81
N TYR A 70 1.69 -3.62 -10.22
CA TYR A 70 1.91 -2.39 -9.47
C TYR A 70 2.89 -2.61 -8.30
N GLY A 71 2.69 -3.66 -7.50
CA GLY A 71 3.58 -4.02 -6.40
C GLY A 71 5.01 -4.31 -6.87
N MET A 72 5.17 -5.07 -7.95
CA MET A 72 6.46 -5.35 -8.56
C MET A 72 7.20 -4.08 -8.99
N ALA A 73 6.50 -3.10 -9.55
CA ALA A 73 7.06 -1.82 -9.95
C ALA A 73 7.41 -0.93 -8.75
N MET A 74 6.53 -0.87 -7.73
CA MET A 74 6.71 -0.03 -6.55
C MET A 74 7.80 -0.52 -5.59
N GLY A 75 8.00 -1.83 -5.46
CA GLY A 75 8.97 -2.41 -4.52
C GLY A 75 10.38 -1.80 -4.64
N PRO A 76 10.98 -1.77 -5.85
CA PRO A 76 12.21 -1.04 -6.17
C PRO A 76 12.21 0.44 -5.77
N LEU A 77 11.13 1.15 -6.08
CA LEU A 77 11.01 2.59 -5.91
C LEU A 77 10.98 2.95 -4.43
N ILE A 78 10.11 2.28 -3.66
CA ILE A 78 10.01 2.43 -2.21
C ILE A 78 11.34 2.02 -1.56
N GLY A 79 11.95 0.92 -1.97
CA GLY A 79 13.24 0.47 -1.42
C GLY A 79 14.40 1.43 -1.68
N ARG A 80 14.39 2.18 -2.79
CA ARG A 80 15.36 3.26 -3.05
C ARG A 80 15.04 4.49 -2.20
N TRP A 81 13.78 4.88 -2.11
CA TRP A 81 13.35 6.00 -1.29
C TRP A 81 13.69 5.83 0.19
N MET A 82 13.43 4.64 0.76
CA MET A 82 13.79 4.34 2.14
C MET A 82 15.29 4.48 2.40
N ARG A 83 16.14 4.01 1.46
CA ARG A 83 17.59 4.18 1.53
C ARG A 83 18.02 5.65 1.41
N LEU A 84 17.35 6.44 0.57
CA LEU A 84 17.61 7.87 0.46
C LEU A 84 17.26 8.61 1.75
N LEU A 85 16.10 8.33 2.35
CA LEU A 85 15.71 8.91 3.64
C LEU A 85 16.67 8.55 4.77
N GLU A 86 17.18 7.32 4.78
CA GLU A 86 18.17 6.92 5.78
C GLU A 86 19.49 7.67 5.67
N LYS A 87 19.96 7.88 4.44
CA LYS A 87 21.20 8.63 4.16
C LYS A 87 21.03 10.12 4.42
N ALA A 88 19.92 10.70 3.99
CA ALA A 88 19.67 12.13 4.13
C ALA A 88 19.35 12.55 5.56
N ILE A 89 18.66 11.68 6.33
CA ILE A 89 18.24 11.94 7.70
C ILE A 89 18.70 10.77 8.57
N PRO A 90 19.97 10.69 8.99
CA PRO A 90 20.43 9.61 9.86
C PRO A 90 19.79 9.74 11.26
N VAL A 91 19.13 8.67 11.72
CA VAL A 91 18.50 8.60 13.04
C VAL A 91 19.20 7.52 13.86
N LYS A 92 19.81 7.92 14.97
CA LYS A 92 20.40 7.01 15.95
C LYS A 92 19.49 6.92 17.17
N ILE A 93 18.81 5.78 17.31
CA ILE A 93 17.87 5.54 18.42
C ILE A 93 18.64 5.65 19.75
N GLY A 94 18.09 6.41 20.70
CA GLY A 94 18.72 6.64 22.02
C GLY A 94 19.59 7.89 22.12
N GLN A 95 19.82 8.63 21.02
CA GLN A 95 20.53 9.91 21.06
C GLN A 95 19.59 11.12 21.10
N ALA A 96 20.07 12.24 21.64
CA ALA A 96 19.37 13.52 21.58
C ALA A 96 19.03 13.88 20.13
N GLY A 97 17.78 14.25 19.87
CA GLY A 97 17.28 14.57 18.52
C GLY A 97 16.78 13.39 17.69
N ALA A 98 16.82 12.15 18.19
CA ALA A 98 16.28 10.99 17.48
C ALA A 98 14.79 11.13 17.14
N GLY A 99 13.99 11.70 18.04
CA GLY A 99 12.56 11.98 17.80
C GLY A 99 12.34 12.99 16.67
N LEU A 100 13.13 14.06 16.61
CA LEU A 100 13.05 15.05 15.54
C LEU A 100 13.50 14.46 14.19
N GLY A 101 14.57 13.65 14.18
CA GLY A 101 15.00 12.96 12.97
C GLY A 101 13.95 11.98 12.44
N LEU A 102 13.29 11.24 13.34
CA LEU A 102 12.16 10.37 12.99
C LEU A 102 10.99 11.17 12.41
N ALA A 103 10.60 12.26 13.06
CA ALA A 103 9.54 13.15 12.57
C ALA A 103 9.85 13.72 11.18
N LYS A 104 11.12 14.11 10.93
CA LYS A 104 11.56 14.58 9.60
C LYS A 104 11.46 13.48 8.54
N ARG A 105 11.80 12.23 8.85
CA ARG A 105 11.64 11.10 7.92
C ARG A 105 10.18 10.85 7.59
N VAL A 106 9.31 10.83 8.60
CA VAL A 106 7.87 10.65 8.41
C VAL A 106 7.31 11.80 7.60
N ALA A 107 7.66 13.05 7.91
CA ALA A 107 7.22 14.21 7.15
C ALA A 107 7.67 14.15 5.68
N ALA A 108 8.93 13.79 5.42
CA ALA A 108 9.42 13.64 4.06
C ALA A 108 8.66 12.53 3.30
N ASP A 109 8.39 11.40 3.95
CA ASP A 109 7.60 10.33 3.36
C ASP A 109 6.17 10.77 3.03
N GLN A 110 5.51 11.45 3.96
CA GLN A 110 4.11 11.86 3.82
C GLN A 110 3.91 13.05 2.89
N LEU A 111 4.91 13.95 2.76
CA LEU A 111 4.81 15.13 1.89
C LEU A 111 5.36 14.88 0.48
N VAL A 112 6.19 13.87 0.28
CA VAL A 112 6.80 13.58 -1.03
C VAL A 112 6.34 12.24 -1.59
N MET A 113 6.54 11.16 -0.84
CA MET A 113 6.25 9.82 -1.34
C MET A 113 4.76 9.50 -1.35
N ALA A 114 3.99 9.91 -0.34
CA ALA A 114 2.56 9.63 -0.31
C ALA A 114 1.78 10.33 -1.46
N PRO A 115 1.99 11.63 -1.77
CA PRO A 115 1.35 12.27 -2.92
C PRO A 115 1.77 11.64 -4.24
N PHE A 116 3.08 11.42 -4.43
CA PHE A 116 3.62 10.78 -5.63
C PHE A 116 3.06 9.37 -5.83
N GLY A 117 3.11 8.54 -4.79
CA GLY A 117 2.62 7.16 -4.82
C GLY A 117 1.11 7.08 -5.04
N MET A 118 0.33 7.97 -4.43
CA MET A 118 -1.12 8.02 -4.65
C MET A 118 -1.46 8.38 -6.10
N GLY A 119 -0.79 9.40 -6.65
CA GLY A 119 -1.03 9.82 -8.02
C GLY A 119 -0.63 8.73 -9.02
N LEU A 120 0.50 8.07 -8.76
CA LEU A 120 0.97 6.96 -9.57
C LEU A 120 0.04 5.75 -9.48
N PHE A 121 -0.50 5.43 -8.30
CA PHE A 121 -1.49 4.37 -8.12
C PHE A 121 -2.74 4.61 -8.96
N ILE A 122 -3.40 5.77 -8.80
CA ILE A 122 -4.65 6.08 -9.51
C ILE A 122 -4.42 6.06 -11.03
N THR A 123 -3.34 6.68 -11.48
CA THR A 123 -3.02 6.77 -12.92
C THR A 123 -2.69 5.40 -13.50
N SER A 124 -1.79 4.64 -12.86
CA SER A 124 -1.39 3.32 -13.36
C SER A 124 -2.54 2.31 -13.34
N MET A 125 -3.37 2.33 -12.30
CA MET A 125 -4.58 1.49 -12.25
C MET A 125 -5.55 1.86 -13.36
N GLY A 126 -5.80 3.16 -13.60
CA GLY A 126 -6.64 3.60 -14.71
C GLY A 126 -6.14 3.13 -16.07
N VAL A 127 -4.82 3.24 -16.32
CA VAL A 127 -4.19 2.75 -17.57
C VAL A 127 -4.34 1.23 -17.69
N MET A 128 -4.09 0.47 -16.63
CA MET A 128 -4.21 -1.00 -16.65
C MET A 128 -5.66 -1.50 -16.72
N GLU A 129 -6.63 -0.68 -16.30
CA GLU A 129 -8.07 -0.91 -16.49
C GLU A 129 -8.52 -0.59 -17.93
N GLY A 130 -7.63 -0.07 -18.79
CA GLY A 130 -7.95 0.27 -20.18
C GLY A 130 -8.78 1.55 -20.33
N ARG A 131 -8.83 2.40 -19.29
CA ARG A 131 -9.56 3.67 -19.32
C ARG A 131 -8.91 4.67 -20.26
N ASN A 132 -9.72 5.54 -20.85
CA ASN A 132 -9.20 6.67 -21.63
C ASN A 132 -8.63 7.77 -20.69
N TRP A 133 -7.89 8.72 -21.27
CA TRP A 133 -7.22 9.76 -20.47
C TRP A 133 -8.18 10.68 -19.72
N ASP A 134 -9.36 10.95 -20.27
CA ASP A 134 -10.31 11.84 -19.61
C ASP A 134 -10.98 11.15 -18.42
N GLU A 135 -11.35 9.87 -18.53
CA GLU A 135 -11.79 9.04 -17.40
C GLU A 135 -10.73 8.94 -16.29
N ILE A 136 -9.45 8.84 -16.66
CA ILE A 136 -8.35 8.83 -15.68
C ILE A 136 -8.27 10.18 -14.95
N LYS A 137 -8.38 11.30 -15.67
CA LYS A 137 -8.37 12.65 -15.06
C LYS A 137 -9.57 12.87 -14.14
N ASP A 138 -10.75 12.39 -14.53
CA ASP A 138 -11.95 12.50 -13.72
C ASP A 138 -11.81 11.70 -12.44
N LYS A 139 -11.37 10.44 -12.55
CA LYS A 139 -11.07 9.57 -11.39
C LYS A 139 -10.00 10.19 -10.49
N PHE A 140 -8.95 10.76 -11.07
CA PHE A 140 -7.89 11.43 -10.33
C PHE A 140 -8.44 12.63 -9.56
N SER A 141 -9.19 13.51 -10.22
CA SER A 141 -9.76 14.71 -9.61
C SER A 141 -10.73 14.36 -8.48
N ALA A 142 -11.53 13.30 -8.66
CA ALA A 142 -12.48 12.83 -7.67
C ALA A 142 -11.80 12.12 -6.47
N MET A 143 -10.80 11.29 -6.71
CA MET A 143 -10.27 10.39 -5.68
C MET A 143 -8.96 10.85 -5.03
N TYR A 144 -8.13 11.62 -5.73
CA TYR A 144 -6.76 11.89 -5.28
C TYR A 144 -6.71 12.60 -3.93
N MET A 145 -7.41 13.73 -3.79
CA MET A 145 -7.40 14.49 -2.54
C MET A 145 -8.07 13.75 -1.38
N PRO A 146 -9.28 13.17 -1.53
CA PRO A 146 -9.89 12.37 -0.47
C PRO A 146 -8.99 11.22 -0.01
N ALA A 147 -8.39 10.48 -0.94
CA ALA A 147 -7.50 9.38 -0.62
C ALA A 147 -6.21 9.85 0.05
N LEU A 148 -5.64 10.99 -0.37
CA LEU A 148 -4.42 11.56 0.23
C LEU A 148 -4.68 12.07 1.64
N ILE A 149 -5.80 12.74 1.90
CA ILE A 149 -6.19 13.19 3.24
C ILE A 149 -6.39 11.98 4.16
N ALA A 150 -7.08 10.95 3.69
CA ALA A 150 -7.25 9.72 4.45
C ALA A 150 -5.89 9.03 4.70
N ASN A 151 -4.97 9.07 3.73
CA ASN A 151 -3.62 8.57 3.88
C ASN A 151 -2.88 9.28 5.03
N TRP A 152 -2.88 10.62 5.03
CA TRP A 152 -2.27 11.44 6.08
C TRP A 152 -2.88 11.26 7.48
N LYS A 153 -4.09 10.73 7.61
CA LYS A 153 -4.68 10.43 8.92
C LYS A 153 -4.13 9.14 9.53
N VAL A 154 -3.74 8.18 8.71
CA VAL A 154 -3.42 6.81 9.16
C VAL A 154 -1.93 6.51 9.05
N TRP A 155 -1.32 6.88 7.93
CA TRP A 155 0.03 6.47 7.58
C TRP A 155 1.15 7.14 8.38
N PRO A 156 1.05 8.38 8.91
CA PRO A 156 2.11 8.93 9.74
C PRO A 156 2.40 8.08 10.97
N LEU A 157 1.36 7.53 11.60
CA LEU A 157 1.50 6.63 12.75
C LEU A 157 2.17 5.31 12.32
N ILE A 158 1.71 4.71 11.22
CA ILE A 158 2.29 3.48 10.67
C ILE A 158 3.76 3.68 10.30
N GLN A 159 4.11 4.79 9.65
CA GLN A 159 5.49 5.08 9.27
C GLN A 159 6.37 5.41 10.48
N THR A 160 5.82 6.04 11.51
CA THR A 160 6.54 6.22 12.78
C THR A 160 6.93 4.88 13.38
N ILE A 161 6.00 3.91 13.41
CA ILE A 161 6.27 2.54 13.86
C ILE A 161 7.31 1.87 12.95
N ASN A 162 7.14 1.98 11.63
CA ASN A 162 8.03 1.40 10.63
C ASN A 162 9.48 1.86 10.83
N PHE A 163 9.72 3.17 10.83
CA PHE A 163 11.07 3.72 10.97
C PHE A 163 11.68 3.53 12.36
N LYS A 164 10.86 3.40 13.41
CA LYS A 164 11.33 3.21 14.78
C LYS A 164 11.65 1.75 15.11
N LEU A 165 10.83 0.80 14.65
CA LEU A 165 10.89 -0.59 15.08
C LEU A 165 11.41 -1.55 14.00
N MET A 166 11.20 -1.25 12.71
CA MET A 166 11.49 -2.19 11.64
C MET A 166 12.93 -2.03 11.11
N PRO A 167 13.73 -3.11 11.06
CA PRO A 167 14.98 -3.15 10.33
C PRO A 167 14.77 -2.84 8.85
N ILE A 168 15.79 -2.30 8.17
CA ILE A 168 15.69 -1.80 6.79
C ILE A 168 15.16 -2.85 5.81
N GLN A 169 15.50 -4.13 6.00
CA GLN A 169 15.04 -5.22 5.13
C GLN A 169 13.52 -5.44 5.22
N TYR A 170 12.93 -5.17 6.39
CA TYR A 170 11.52 -5.48 6.67
C TYR A 170 10.59 -4.30 6.54
N ARG A 171 11.09 -3.08 6.29
CA ARG A 171 10.25 -1.88 6.19
C ARG A 171 9.26 -1.93 5.04
N VAL A 172 9.70 -2.40 3.88
CA VAL A 172 8.83 -2.51 2.69
C VAL A 172 7.81 -3.64 2.85
N PRO A 173 8.18 -4.86 3.31
CA PRO A 173 7.20 -5.87 3.68
C PRO A 173 6.18 -5.40 4.72
N PHE A 174 6.62 -4.72 5.79
CA PHE A 174 5.73 -4.16 6.81
C PHE A 174 4.72 -3.18 6.21
N GLN A 175 5.20 -2.22 5.41
CA GLN A 175 4.35 -1.25 4.72
C GLN A 175 3.32 -1.95 3.81
N SER A 176 3.74 -2.98 3.09
CA SER A 176 2.87 -3.76 2.20
C SER A 176 1.78 -4.51 2.98
N THR A 177 2.13 -5.10 4.13
CA THR A 177 1.16 -5.76 5.02
C THR A 177 0.13 -4.79 5.59
N CYS A 178 0.55 -3.60 6.04
CA CYS A 178 -0.39 -2.53 6.43
C CYS A 178 -1.24 -2.06 5.23
N GLY A 179 -0.67 -2.09 4.02
CA GLY A 179 -1.38 -1.83 2.77
C GLY A 179 -2.57 -2.76 2.53
N ILE A 180 -2.53 -4.02 2.98
CA ILE A 180 -3.67 -4.96 2.91
C ILE A 180 -4.87 -4.37 3.65
N ALA A 181 -4.68 -3.93 4.89
CA ALA A 181 -5.74 -3.32 5.69
C ALA A 181 -6.25 -2.01 5.07
N TRP A 182 -5.35 -1.25 4.44
CA TRP A 182 -5.71 -0.03 3.71
C TRP A 182 -6.58 -0.31 2.48
N THR A 183 -6.23 -1.32 1.67
CA THR A 183 -7.03 -1.71 0.50
C THR A 183 -8.44 -2.18 0.91
N LEU A 184 -8.53 -2.92 2.02
CA LEU A 184 -9.81 -3.28 2.62
C LEU A 184 -10.60 -2.04 3.08
N TYR A 185 -9.93 -1.09 3.73
CA TYR A 185 -10.57 0.16 4.18
C TYR A 185 -11.11 0.98 3.01
N LEU A 186 -10.33 1.17 1.94
CA LEU A 186 -10.78 1.87 0.74
C LEU A 186 -11.94 1.15 0.06
N SER A 187 -11.90 -0.18 0.00
CA SER A 187 -13.00 -0.99 -0.50
C SER A 187 -14.30 -0.75 0.29
N LEU A 188 -14.22 -0.69 1.61
CA LEU A 188 -15.39 -0.47 2.47
C LEU A 188 -15.91 0.97 2.38
N LEU A 189 -15.02 1.95 2.19
CA LEU A 189 -15.43 3.34 1.96
C LEU A 189 -16.16 3.51 0.62
N ASN A 190 -15.61 2.95 -0.46
CA ASN A 190 -16.25 3.02 -1.78
C ASN A 190 -17.63 2.35 -1.75
N ALA A 191 -17.76 1.17 -1.14
CA ALA A 191 -19.06 0.49 -1.00
C ALA A 191 -20.09 1.29 -0.18
N LYS A 192 -19.66 2.10 0.79
CA LYS A 192 -20.56 2.99 1.57
C LYS A 192 -20.98 4.23 0.80
N ALA A 193 -20.09 4.78 -0.04
CA ALA A 193 -20.41 5.93 -0.89
C ALA A 193 -21.46 5.54 -1.95
N ASP A 194 -21.27 4.38 -2.60
CA ASP A 194 -22.21 3.86 -3.60
C ASP A 194 -23.62 3.63 -2.99
N ALA A 195 -23.69 3.15 -1.75
CA ALA A 195 -24.96 2.93 -1.04
C ALA A 195 -25.67 4.23 -0.59
N ALA A 196 -24.93 5.34 -0.42
CA ALA A 196 -25.51 6.63 -0.07
C ALA A 196 -26.13 7.33 -1.28
N ASP A 197 -25.48 7.23 -2.45
CA ASP A 197 -25.98 7.78 -3.72
C ASP A 197 -27.26 7.09 -4.21
N GLU A 198 -27.46 5.81 -3.90
CA GLU A 198 -28.71 5.09 -4.18
C GLU A 198 -29.87 5.52 -3.26
N GLY A 199 -29.58 5.94 -2.03
CA GLY A 199 -30.58 6.39 -1.06
C GLY A 199 -31.06 7.83 -1.27
N GLU A 200 -30.26 8.68 -1.93
CA GLU A 200 -30.62 10.07 -2.24
C GLU A 200 -31.42 10.20 -3.55
N LYS A 201 -31.39 9.16 -4.40
CA LYS A 201 -32.17 9.09 -5.66
C LYS A 201 -33.53 8.39 -5.53
N SER A 202 -33.90 7.94 -4.33
CA SER A 202 -35.19 7.29 -4.01
C SER A 202 -36.09 8.20 -3.19
#